data_AF-A0A4Q4ZTI6-F1
#
_entry.id   AF-A0A4Q4ZTI6-F1
#
_cell.length_a   1.000
_cell.length_b   1.000
_cell.length_c   1.000
_cell.angle_alpha   90.00
_cell.angle_beta   90.00
_cell.angle_gamma   90.00
#
_symmetry.space_group_name_H-M   'P 1'
#
loop_
_entity.id
_entity.type
_entity.pdbx_description
1 polymer ?
#
loop_
_entity_poly.entity_id
_entity_poly.type
_entity_poly.pdbx_seq_one_letter_code
_entity_poly.pdbx_strand_id
1 'polypeptide(L)'
;MGDFWPGNIMLSLGDGSSANTELEAIFVFDWEFATCAPTAFDLAHFAAELWLDARFNSQQGSQHGPLSQALLSAMFSSYRGSGLDIDMQKIIYYLAGHVCCFVKYAPRTDDSDLNKTVLGEAVLMMVRAKEERWEELSQDPIINSMLDVSGITTRQTTQRTAIVLVPNNLTE
;
A
#
# COMPACT_ATOMS: atom_id res chain seq x y z
N MET A 1 -13.49 7.53 0.64
CA MET A 1 -13.44 8.38 1.84
C MET A 1 -12.53 9.56 1.66
N GLY A 2 -11.41 9.43 0.92
CA GLY A 2 -10.49 10.54 0.69
C GLY A 2 -9.47 10.71 1.82
N ASP A 3 -9.85 10.41 3.06
CA ASP A 3 -8.99 10.41 4.24
C ASP A 3 -9.03 9.08 5.03
N PHE A 4 -8.84 7.95 4.33
CA PHE A 4 -8.90 6.63 4.95
C PHE A 4 -7.54 6.20 5.50
N TRP A 5 -7.33 6.37 6.81
CA TRP A 5 -6.11 5.99 7.51
C TRP A 5 -6.42 5.52 8.94
N PRO A 6 -5.49 4.83 9.63
CA PRO A 6 -5.76 4.26 10.97
C PRO A 6 -6.24 5.27 12.01
N GLY A 7 -5.87 6.56 11.89
CA GLY A 7 -6.31 7.62 12.79
C GLY A 7 -7.83 7.87 12.77
N ASN A 8 -8.49 7.53 11.67
CA ASN A 8 -9.94 7.69 11.48
C ASN A 8 -10.73 6.39 11.73
N ILE A 9 -10.11 5.41 12.40
CA ILE A 9 -10.71 4.12 12.73
C ILE A 9 -10.75 3.95 14.24
N MET A 10 -11.95 3.74 14.78
CA MET A 10 -12.16 3.42 16.20
C MET A 10 -12.61 1.97 16.34
N LEU A 11 -12.04 1.26 17.31
CA LEU A 11 -12.35 -0.14 17.60
C LEU A 11 -13.14 -0.21 18.91
N SER A 12 -14.28 -0.92 18.89
CA SER A 12 -14.93 -1.38 20.12
C SER A 12 -14.34 -2.73 20.49
N LEU A 13 -13.72 -2.78 21.66
CA LEU A 13 -13.13 -3.99 22.22
C LEU A 13 -13.98 -4.41 23.42
N GLY A 14 -14.26 -5.71 23.53
CA GLY A 14 -15.00 -6.25 24.66
C GLY A 14 -14.31 -5.96 26.00
N ASP A 15 -15.06 -6.15 27.09
CA ASP A 15 -14.72 -5.72 28.46
C ASP A 15 -13.47 -6.37 29.09
N GLY A 16 -12.67 -7.12 28.31
CA GLY A 16 -11.38 -7.66 28.73
C GLY A 16 -11.47 -8.69 29.87
N SER A 17 -12.68 -9.15 30.20
CA SER A 17 -12.92 -10.11 31.27
C SER A 17 -12.51 -11.54 30.89
N SER A 18 -12.28 -11.80 29.61
CA SER A 18 -11.75 -13.05 29.07
C SER A 18 -10.28 -12.89 28.66
N ALA A 19 -9.54 -14.00 28.60
CA ALA A 19 -8.13 -14.00 28.22
C ALA A 19 -7.86 -13.51 26.77
N ASN A 20 -8.92 -13.32 25.97
CA ASN A 20 -8.87 -12.83 24.61
C ASN A 20 -9.82 -11.64 24.46
N THR A 21 -9.27 -10.43 24.30
CA THR A 21 -10.06 -9.25 23.92
C THR A 21 -10.75 -9.50 22.58
N GLU A 22 -12.07 -9.57 22.59
CA GLU A 22 -12.86 -9.73 21.36
C GLU A 22 -13.08 -8.36 20.69
N LEU A 23 -12.92 -8.32 19.36
CA LEU A 23 -13.28 -7.15 18.56
C LEU A 23 -14.80 -7.18 18.31
N GLU A 24 -15.52 -6.22 18.89
CA GLU A 24 -16.97 -6.14 18.79
C GLU A 24 -17.42 -5.32 17.56
N ALA A 25 -16.72 -4.22 17.28
CA ALA A 25 -17.07 -3.33 16.18
C ALA A 25 -15.86 -2.52 15.67
N ILE A 26 -15.93 -2.17 14.39
CA ILE A 26 -15.03 -1.20 13.74
C ILE A 26 -15.88 -0.03 13.27
N PHE A 27 -15.52 1.18 13.69
CA PHE A 27 -16.14 2.42 13.25
C PHE A 27 -15.16 3.22 12.39
N VAL A 28 -15.61 3.62 11.21
CA VAL A 28 -14.90 4.58 10.35
C VAL A 28 -15.62 5.91 10.45
N PHE A 29 -14.92 6.93 10.90
CA PHE A 29 -15.44 8.28 11.10
C PHE A 29 -14.64 9.30 10.29
N ASP A 30 -15.00 10.58 10.39
CA ASP A 30 -14.38 11.68 9.64
C ASP A 30 -14.52 11.58 8.11
N TRP A 31 -15.75 11.79 7.63
CA TRP A 31 -16.11 11.64 6.21
C TRP A 31 -15.95 12.94 5.39
N GLU A 32 -15.20 13.93 5.86
CA GLU A 32 -15.17 15.28 5.27
C GLU A 32 -14.64 15.31 3.82
N PHE A 33 -13.83 14.33 3.42
CA PHE A 33 -13.29 14.19 2.06
C PHE A 33 -14.02 13.14 1.21
N ALA A 34 -15.19 12.66 1.65
CA ALA A 34 -15.93 11.64 0.93
C ALA A 34 -16.37 12.16 -0.46
N THR A 35 -15.89 11.50 -1.51
CA THR A 35 -16.21 11.84 -2.90
C THR A 35 -16.16 10.61 -3.81
N CYS A 36 -16.67 10.74 -5.04
CA CYS A 36 -16.55 9.71 -6.06
C CYS A 36 -15.10 9.67 -6.58
N ALA A 37 -14.34 8.66 -6.17
CA ALA A 37 -12.95 8.46 -6.57
C ALA A 37 -12.70 6.99 -6.97
N PRO A 38 -11.60 6.70 -7.68
CA PRO A 38 -11.17 5.32 -7.90
C PRO A 38 -10.96 4.62 -6.56
N THR A 39 -11.36 3.35 -6.48
CA THR A 39 -11.22 2.55 -5.25
C THR A 39 -9.78 2.39 -4.77
N ALA A 40 -8.83 2.38 -5.70
CA ALA A 40 -7.39 2.36 -5.39
C ALA A 40 -6.96 3.54 -4.52
N PHE A 41 -7.69 4.65 -4.52
CA PHE A 41 -7.37 5.84 -3.76
C PHE A 41 -7.39 5.59 -2.25
N ASP A 42 -8.49 5.02 -1.72
CA ASP A 42 -8.61 4.77 -0.28
C ASP A 42 -7.61 3.70 0.19
N LEU A 43 -7.38 2.64 -0.60
CA LEU A 43 -6.38 1.61 -0.30
C LEU A 43 -4.97 2.16 -0.26
N ALA A 44 -4.64 3.00 -1.25
CA ALA A 44 -3.32 3.61 -1.36
C ALA A 44 -3.08 4.65 -0.26
N HIS A 45 -4.10 5.41 0.13
CA HIS A 45 -3.99 6.37 1.23
C HIS A 45 -3.71 5.62 2.55
N PHE A 46 -4.50 4.59 2.85
CA PHE A 46 -4.29 3.76 4.04
C PHE A 46 -2.88 3.13 4.07
N ALA A 47 -2.42 2.63 2.91
CA ALA A 47 -1.08 2.08 2.76
C ALA A 47 0.03 3.12 2.92
N ALA A 48 -0.14 4.31 2.37
CA ALA A 48 0.85 5.38 2.48
C ALA A 48 1.05 5.81 3.93
N GLU A 49 -0.03 5.91 4.71
CA GLU A 49 0.01 6.30 6.12
C GLU A 49 0.73 5.27 6.99
N LEU A 50 0.44 3.98 6.78
CA LEU A 50 1.15 2.89 7.47
C LEU A 50 2.61 2.74 7.02
N TRP A 51 2.90 3.04 5.75
CA TRP A 51 4.26 3.06 5.22
C TRP A 51 5.08 4.21 5.83
N LEU A 52 4.51 5.42 5.89
CA LEU A 52 5.12 6.59 6.54
C LEU A 52 5.34 6.32 8.03
N ASP A 53 4.35 5.75 8.71
CA ASP A 53 4.46 5.40 10.13
C ASP A 53 5.64 4.46 10.38
N ALA A 54 5.74 3.39 9.57
CA ALA A 54 6.85 2.44 9.67
C ALA A 54 8.22 3.12 9.47
N ARG A 55 8.34 4.06 8.53
CA ARG A 55 9.61 4.75 8.21
C ARG A 55 10.07 5.69 9.30
N PHE A 56 9.16 6.51 9.81
CA PHE A 56 9.51 7.54 10.78
C PHE A 56 9.59 6.99 12.21
N ASN A 57 8.83 5.95 12.54
CA ASN A 57 8.87 5.35 13.88
C ASN A 57 9.92 4.23 14.03
N SER A 58 10.33 3.55 12.94
CA SER A 58 11.46 2.60 13.03
C SER A 58 12.75 3.27 13.48
N GLN A 59 12.94 4.55 13.12
CA GLN A 59 14.10 5.36 13.52
C GLN A 59 14.04 5.77 15.00
N GLN A 60 12.86 5.74 15.62
CA GLN A 60 12.66 6.03 17.04
C GLN A 60 12.75 4.78 17.93
N GLY A 61 13.10 3.62 17.36
CA GLY A 61 13.21 2.35 18.07
C GLY A 61 11.89 1.58 18.23
N SER A 62 10.79 2.09 17.67
CA SER A 62 9.48 1.46 17.74
C SER A 62 9.31 0.41 16.64
N GLN A 63 8.84 -0.79 17.01
CA GLN A 63 8.63 -1.91 16.08
C GLN A 63 7.24 -1.85 15.42
N HIS A 64 6.92 -0.74 14.75
CA HIS A 64 5.61 -0.58 14.09
C HIS A 64 5.50 -1.35 12.77
N GLY A 65 6.63 -1.71 12.16
CA GLY A 65 6.68 -2.43 10.88
C GLY A 65 5.84 -3.71 10.82
N PRO A 66 5.95 -4.65 11.78
CA PRO A 66 5.12 -5.86 11.80
C PRO A 66 3.62 -5.59 11.94
N LEU A 67 3.23 -4.59 12.74
CA LEU A 67 1.83 -4.21 12.90
C LEU A 67 1.27 -3.60 11.61
N SER A 68 2.01 -2.69 10.98
CA SER A 68 1.65 -2.10 9.68
C SER A 68 1.48 -3.18 8.60
N GLN A 69 2.39 -4.16 8.56
CA GLN A 69 2.28 -5.30 7.63
C GLN A 69 1.03 -6.15 7.91
N ALA A 70 0.72 -6.44 9.17
CA ALA A 70 -0.46 -7.21 9.53
C ALA A 70 -1.76 -6.48 9.15
N LEU A 71 -1.85 -5.17 9.43
CA LEU A 71 -2.99 -4.35 9.05
C LEU A 71 -3.18 -4.28 7.54
N LEU A 72 -2.11 -4.07 6.77
CA LEU A 72 -2.18 -4.05 5.31
C LEU A 72 -2.58 -5.40 4.75
N SER A 73 -2.00 -6.48 5.26
CA SER A 73 -2.34 -7.84 4.82
C SER A 73 -3.82 -8.12 5.04
N ALA A 74 -4.35 -7.78 6.22
CA ALA A 74 -5.76 -7.97 6.56
C ALA A 74 -6.69 -7.12 5.69
N MET A 75 -6.34 -5.84 5.49
CA MET A 75 -7.13 -4.91 4.69
C MET A 75 -7.19 -5.36 3.22
N PHE A 76 -6.03 -5.59 2.59
CA PHE A 76 -5.97 -6.03 1.19
C PHE A 76 -6.65 -7.39 1.00
N SER A 77 -6.54 -8.30 1.97
CA SER A 77 -7.19 -9.61 1.90
C SER A 77 -8.71 -9.48 1.97
N SER A 78 -9.21 -8.61 2.85
CA SER A 78 -10.64 -8.31 2.97
C SER A 78 -11.18 -7.65 1.71
N TYR A 79 -10.42 -6.70 1.16
CA TYR A 79 -10.77 -6.01 -0.07
C TYR A 79 -10.85 -6.97 -1.27
N ARG A 80 -9.86 -7.84 -1.44
CA ARG A 80 -9.88 -8.91 -2.44
C ARG A 80 -11.05 -9.88 -2.21
N GLY A 81 -11.30 -10.25 -0.96
CA GLY A 81 -12.40 -11.13 -0.56
C GLY A 81 -13.79 -10.56 -0.88
N SER A 82 -13.91 -9.23 -1.02
CA SER A 82 -15.15 -8.57 -1.46
C SER A 82 -15.45 -8.70 -2.97
N GLY A 83 -14.54 -9.32 -3.74
CA GLY A 83 -14.69 -9.53 -5.17
C GLY A 83 -14.22 -8.36 -6.04
N LEU A 84 -13.56 -7.37 -5.44
CA LEU A 84 -13.00 -6.21 -6.14
C LEU A 84 -11.56 -6.48 -6.58
N ASP A 85 -11.21 -6.05 -7.78
CA ASP A 85 -9.86 -6.17 -8.32
C ASP A 85 -8.91 -5.12 -7.71
N ILE A 86 -7.64 -5.50 -7.57
CA ILE A 86 -6.59 -4.70 -6.95
C ILE A 86 -5.54 -4.38 -8.02
N ASP A 87 -5.63 -3.18 -8.58
CA ASP A 87 -4.62 -2.64 -9.50
C ASP A 87 -3.44 -2.09 -8.69
N MET A 88 -2.44 -2.95 -8.44
CA MET A 88 -1.27 -2.58 -7.66
C MET A 88 -0.44 -1.47 -8.29
N GLN A 89 -0.44 -1.32 -9.61
CA GLN A 89 0.27 -0.22 -10.25
C GLN A 89 -0.36 1.13 -9.86
N LYS A 90 -1.69 1.23 -9.94
CA LYS A 90 -2.42 2.43 -9.48
C LYS A 90 -2.23 2.66 -7.99
N ILE A 91 -2.28 1.62 -7.17
CA ILE A 91 -2.09 1.74 -5.72
C ILE A 91 -0.71 2.32 -5.41
N ILE A 92 0.36 1.81 -6.03
CA ILE A 92 1.71 2.34 -5.80
C ILE A 92 1.83 3.80 -6.27
N TYR A 93 1.19 4.18 -7.38
CA TYR A 93 1.19 5.58 -7.81
C TYR A 93 0.49 6.52 -6.83
N TYR A 94 -0.70 6.15 -6.35
CA TYR A 94 -1.41 6.97 -5.37
C TYR A 94 -0.67 7.00 -4.02
N LEU A 95 -0.09 5.88 -3.58
CA LEU A 95 0.67 5.78 -2.34
C LEU A 95 1.88 6.70 -2.40
N ALA A 96 2.72 6.56 -3.43
CA ALA A 96 3.90 7.38 -3.59
C ALA A 96 3.54 8.86 -3.81
N GLY A 97 2.43 9.13 -4.50
CA GLY A 97 1.92 10.49 -4.72
C GLY A 97 1.53 11.14 -3.40
N HIS A 98 0.85 10.39 -2.52
CA HIS A 98 0.53 10.81 -1.17
C HIS A 98 1.79 11.13 -0.38
N VAL A 99 2.77 10.23 -0.33
CA VAL A 99 4.05 10.45 0.37
C VAL A 99 4.74 11.74 -0.10
N CYS A 100 4.84 11.92 -1.43
CA CYS A 100 5.45 13.11 -2.03
C CYS A 100 4.73 14.40 -1.66
N CYS A 101 3.41 14.39 -1.58
CA CYS A 101 2.61 15.53 -1.17
C CYS A 101 2.75 15.77 0.34
N PHE A 102 2.50 14.76 1.15
CA PHE A 102 2.31 14.90 2.59
C PHE A 102 3.60 15.22 3.34
N VAL A 103 4.73 14.58 3.00
CA VAL A 103 6.03 14.87 3.65
C VAL A 103 6.46 16.32 3.43
N LYS A 104 6.03 16.95 2.33
CA LYS A 104 6.29 18.36 2.06
C LYS A 104 5.46 19.31 2.93
N TYR A 105 4.19 18.98 3.21
CA TYR A 105 3.26 19.88 3.89
C TYR A 105 3.12 19.59 5.40
N ALA A 106 3.38 18.35 5.82
CA ALA A 106 3.28 17.88 7.19
C ALA A 106 4.50 16.97 7.50
N PRO A 107 5.71 17.54 7.62
CA PRO A 107 6.90 16.77 7.93
C PRO A 107 6.74 16.09 9.30
N ARG A 108 7.03 14.78 9.37
CA ARG A 108 6.95 13.99 10.62
C ARG A 108 8.17 14.13 11.51
N THR A 109 9.17 14.86 11.04
CA THR A 109 10.45 15.10 11.70
C THR A 109 11.08 16.37 11.15
N ASP A 110 11.88 17.04 11.98
CA ASP A 110 12.73 18.16 11.56
C ASP A 110 13.99 17.70 10.81
N ASP A 111 14.24 16.39 10.74
CA ASP A 111 15.32 15.80 9.96
C ASP A 111 15.06 15.94 8.45
N SER A 112 15.64 16.99 7.87
CA SER A 112 15.50 17.30 6.44
C SER A 112 16.11 16.23 5.53
N ASP A 113 17.10 15.47 5.98
CA ASP A 113 17.77 14.46 5.16
C ASP A 113 16.97 13.15 5.16
N LEU A 114 16.35 12.80 6.30
CA LEU A 114 15.38 11.71 6.35
C LEU A 114 14.16 12.02 5.46
N ASN A 115 13.63 13.25 5.52
CA ASN A 115 12.53 13.67 4.65
C ASN A 115 12.88 13.55 3.15
N LYS A 116 14.09 13.98 2.73
CA LYS A 116 14.56 13.80 1.35
C LYS A 116 14.70 12.33 0.96
N THR A 117 15.20 11.50 1.87
CA THR A 117 15.36 10.06 1.65
C THR A 117 14.00 9.41 1.38
N VAL A 118 13.03 9.68 2.25
CA VAL A 118 11.65 9.19 2.13
C VAL A 118 10.99 9.65 0.82
N LEU A 119 11.16 10.92 0.44
CA LEU A 119 10.68 11.44 -0.85
C LEU A 119 11.34 10.73 -2.04
N GLY A 120 12.65 10.47 -1.96
CA GLY A 120 13.39 9.72 -2.98
C GLY A 120 12.88 8.29 -3.13
N GLU A 121 12.61 7.60 -2.02
CA GLU A 121 12.01 6.26 -2.01
C GLU A 121 10.65 6.25 -2.71
N ALA A 122 9.77 7.20 -2.41
CA ALA A 122 8.46 7.32 -3.05
C ALA A 122 8.56 7.54 -4.58
N VAL A 123 9.45 8.42 -5.03
CA VAL A 123 9.67 8.62 -6.48
C VAL A 123 10.16 7.33 -7.14
N LEU A 124 11.10 6.63 -6.50
CA LEU A 124 11.60 5.34 -7.01
C LEU A 124 10.50 4.27 -7.06
N MET A 125 9.56 4.26 -6.11
CA MET A 125 8.42 3.35 -6.17
C MET A 125 7.58 3.55 -7.42
N MET A 126 7.30 4.81 -7.78
CA MET A 126 6.55 5.12 -9.01
C MET A 126 7.29 4.62 -10.25
N VAL A 127 8.60 4.88 -10.33
CA VAL A 127 9.41 4.43 -11.48
C VAL A 127 9.40 2.90 -11.58
N ARG A 128 9.61 2.20 -10.46
CA ARG A 128 9.61 0.74 -10.43
C ARG A 128 8.25 0.15 -10.78
N ALA A 129 7.14 0.72 -10.30
CA ALA A 129 5.80 0.28 -10.65
C ALA A 129 5.47 0.52 -12.13
N LYS A 130 5.95 1.63 -12.70
CA LYS A 130 5.80 1.93 -14.13
C LYS A 130 6.53 0.91 -15.00
N GLU A 131 7.70 0.48 -14.56
CA GLU A 131 8.56 -0.47 -15.27
C GLU A 131 8.28 -1.93 -14.88
N GLU A 132 7.22 -2.20 -14.11
CA GLU A 132 6.84 -3.53 -13.64
C GLU A 132 7.98 -4.25 -12.87
N ARG A 133 8.85 -3.48 -12.20
CA ARG A 133 9.99 -3.98 -11.40
C ARG A 133 9.52 -4.43 -10.01
N TRP A 134 8.59 -5.37 -9.97
CA TRP A 134 7.93 -5.85 -8.74
C TRP A 134 8.90 -6.49 -7.74
N GLU A 135 9.94 -7.17 -8.22
CA GLU A 135 10.98 -7.79 -7.38
C GLU A 135 11.82 -6.74 -6.61
N GLU A 136 12.03 -5.56 -7.21
CA GLU A 136 12.68 -4.46 -6.50
C GLU A 136 11.74 -3.80 -5.48
N LEU A 137 10.45 -3.71 -5.81
CA LEU A 137 9.42 -3.18 -4.89
C LEU A 137 9.22 -4.10 -3.69
N SER A 138 9.28 -5.42 -3.88
CA SER A 138 9.10 -6.41 -2.81
C SER A 138 10.24 -6.44 -1.78
N GLN A 139 11.34 -5.73 -2.01
CA GLN A 139 12.41 -5.61 -1.01
C GLN A 139 11.96 -4.77 0.20
N ASP A 140 10.93 -3.95 0.04
CA ASP A 140 10.30 -3.23 1.13
C ASP A 140 9.24 -4.13 1.81
N PRO A 141 9.37 -4.44 3.12
CA PRO A 141 8.44 -5.34 3.81
C PRO A 141 6.99 -4.87 3.78
N ILE A 142 6.77 -3.55 3.83
CA ILE A 142 5.43 -2.96 3.79
C ILE A 142 4.82 -3.15 2.41
N ILE A 143 5.58 -2.85 1.36
CA ILE A 143 5.13 -3.04 -0.02
C ILE A 143 4.91 -4.53 -0.32
N ASN A 144 5.82 -5.39 0.13
CA ASN A 144 5.73 -6.83 -0.05
C ASN A 144 4.42 -7.41 0.53
N SER A 145 4.01 -6.96 1.71
CA SER A 145 2.76 -7.41 2.33
C SER A 145 1.52 -7.17 1.45
N MET A 146 1.51 -6.08 0.67
CA MET A 146 0.44 -5.78 -0.27
C MET A 146 0.56 -6.59 -1.56
N LEU A 147 1.79 -6.76 -2.08
CA LEU A 147 2.06 -7.53 -3.31
C LEU A 147 1.70 -9.01 -3.14
N ASP A 148 2.07 -9.61 -2.01
CA ASP A 148 1.80 -11.01 -1.68
C ASP A 148 0.29 -11.28 -1.70
N VAL A 149 -0.50 -10.43 -1.05
CA VAL A 149 -1.96 -10.56 -0.99
C VAL A 149 -2.62 -10.30 -2.35
N SER A 150 -2.03 -9.46 -3.19
CA SER A 150 -2.55 -9.14 -4.52
C SER A 150 -2.27 -10.25 -5.55
N GLY A 151 -1.50 -11.28 -5.18
CA GLY A 151 -1.15 -12.38 -6.07
C GLY A 151 -0.11 -12.02 -7.13
N ILE A 152 0.52 -10.85 -7.02
CA ILE A 152 1.70 -10.50 -7.82
C ILE A 152 2.85 -11.33 -7.26
N THR A 153 3.07 -12.50 -7.87
CA THR A 153 4.17 -13.36 -7.48
C THR A 153 5.45 -12.81 -8.14
N THR A 154 6.46 -12.47 -7.33
CA THR A 154 7.80 -12.02 -7.76
C THR A 154 8.52 -12.97 -8.74
N ARG A 155 7.95 -14.15 -9.01
CA ARG A 155 8.45 -15.15 -9.98
C ARG A 155 8.00 -14.94 -11.43
N GLN A 156 7.08 -14.02 -11.76
CA GLN A 156 6.50 -13.95 -13.12
C GLN A 156 7.25 -13.06 -14.12
N THR A 157 8.34 -12.39 -13.76
CA THR A 157 9.00 -11.43 -14.67
C THR A 157 9.79 -12.08 -15.82
N THR A 158 9.99 -13.41 -15.84
CA THR A 158 10.87 -14.06 -16.85
C THR A 158 10.15 -14.71 -18.04
N GLN A 159 8.81 -14.68 -18.14
CA GLN A 159 8.11 -15.22 -19.32
C GLN A 159 7.18 -14.20 -19.95
N ARG A 160 7.75 -13.22 -20.66
CA ARG A 160 7.04 -12.67 -21.82
C ARG A 160 7.23 -13.63 -22.98
N THR A 161 6.17 -14.37 -23.27
CA THR A 161 5.96 -15.14 -24.50
C THR A 161 6.33 -14.25 -25.68
N ALA A 162 7.38 -14.64 -26.42
CA ALA A 162 7.61 -14.12 -27.74
C ALA A 162 6.35 -14.42 -28.58
N ILE A 163 5.60 -13.39 -28.94
CA ILE A 163 4.59 -13.51 -29.99
C ILE A 163 5.38 -13.79 -31.27
N VAL A 164 5.52 -15.07 -31.60
CA VAL A 164 5.98 -15.49 -32.92
C VAL A 164 4.87 -15.12 -33.89
N LEU A 165 5.02 -13.99 -34.56
CA LEU A 165 4.26 -13.67 -35.75
C LEU A 165 4.61 -14.73 -36.80
N VAL A 166 3.72 -15.70 -36.99
CA VAL A 166 3.80 -16.64 -38.11
C VAL A 166 3.52 -15.82 -39.38
N PRO A 167 4.46 -15.74 -40.34
CA PRO A 167 4.19 -15.09 -41.60
C PRO A 167 3.14 -15.89 -42.37
N ASN A 168 2.05 -15.23 -42.75
CA ASN A 168 1.09 -15.77 -43.71
C ASN A 168 1.78 -15.95 -45.06
N ASN A 169 2.26 -17.16 -45.34
CA ASN A 169 2.61 -17.58 -46.69
C ASN A 169 1.30 -17.82 -47.45
N LEU A 170 0.82 -16.81 -48.16
CA LEU A 170 -0.12 -16.98 -49.25
C LEU A 170 0.70 -17.22 -50.52
N THR A 171 0.88 -18.49 -50.87
CA THR A 171 1.27 -18.93 -52.20
C THR A 171 0.03 -19.07 -53.08
N GLU A 172 0.10 -18.38 -54.23
CA GLU A 172 -0.58 -18.58 -55.54
C GLU A 172 -2.11 -18.77 -55.60
#